data_AF-A0A519QLB4-F1
#
_entry.id   AF-A0A519QLB4-F1
#
_cell.length_a   1.000
_cell.length_b   1.000
_cell.length_c   1.000
_cell.angle_alpha   90.00
_cell.angle_beta   90.00
_cell.angle_gamma   90.00
#
_symmetry.space_group_name_H-M   'P 1'
#
loop_
_entity.id
_entity.type
_entity.pdbx_description
1 polymer ?
#
loop_
_entity_poly.entity_id
_entity_poly.type
_entity_poly.pdbx_seq_one_letter_code
_entity_poly.pdbx_strand_id
1 'polypeptide(L)'
;KLADQFNRDMAFDYDNVKDFLIAHYKVTEREDTPFWAYCKHMDIPEALKTRLQIFQERGDAMVRQYELFKEGSWWAVLSGQGMIPDSYHPVADVISEEDLRQRLSRIRTAIQDRVNTMPVQEAYLRDAKLSATA
;
A
#
# COMPACT_ATOMS: atom_id res chain seq x y z
N LYS A 1 -29.88 -10.14 -14.85
CA LYS A 1 -29.24 -8.85 -15.20
C LYS A 1 -28.67 -8.14 -13.98
N LEU A 2 -29.48 -7.70 -13.00
CA LEU A 2 -28.96 -7.03 -11.78
C LEU A 2 -28.19 -8.00 -10.87
N ALA A 3 -28.76 -9.16 -10.53
CA ALA A 3 -28.09 -10.16 -9.71
C ALA A 3 -26.75 -10.62 -10.32
N ASP A 4 -26.70 -10.83 -11.64
CA ASP A 4 -25.46 -11.23 -12.32
C ASP A 4 -24.40 -10.14 -12.26
N GLN A 5 -24.79 -8.86 -12.38
CA GLN A 5 -23.87 -7.74 -12.25
C GLN A 5 -23.33 -7.65 -10.81
N PHE A 6 -24.22 -7.71 -9.82
CA PHE A 6 -23.85 -7.73 -8.41
C PHE A 6 -22.87 -8.88 -8.09
N ASN A 7 -23.16 -10.08 -8.58
CA ASN A 7 -22.29 -11.24 -8.36
C ASN A 7 -20.90 -11.07 -8.98
N ARG A 8 -20.81 -10.44 -10.16
CA ARG A 8 -19.51 -10.13 -10.79
C ARG A 8 -18.71 -9.10 -10.00
N ASP A 9 -19.36 -8.02 -9.56
CA ASP A 9 -18.70 -6.95 -8.82
C ASP A 9 -18.21 -7.47 -7.46
N MET A 10 -19.07 -8.22 -6.76
CA MET A 10 -18.69 -8.87 -5.51
C MET A 10 -17.53 -9.85 -5.70
N ALA A 11 -17.57 -10.72 -6.72
CA ALA A 11 -16.48 -11.66 -6.97
C ALA A 11 -15.14 -10.94 -7.22
N PHE A 12 -15.17 -9.84 -8.00
CA PHE A 12 -14.01 -9.00 -8.22
C PHE A 12 -13.47 -8.43 -6.90
N ASP A 13 -14.32 -7.85 -6.05
CA ASP A 13 -13.90 -7.27 -4.78
C ASP A 13 -13.30 -8.34 -3.83
N TYR A 14 -13.93 -9.52 -3.77
CA TYR A 14 -13.42 -10.65 -2.99
C TYR A 14 -12.01 -11.05 -3.43
N ASP A 15 -11.78 -11.17 -4.74
CA ASP A 15 -10.47 -11.52 -5.27
C ASP A 15 -9.42 -10.44 -4.96
N ASN A 16 -9.77 -9.15 -5.07
CA ASN A 16 -8.84 -8.07 -4.75
C ASN A 16 -8.47 -8.04 -3.26
N VAL A 17 -9.43 -8.25 -2.36
CA VAL A 17 -9.16 -8.32 -0.92
C VAL A 17 -8.29 -9.53 -0.60
N LYS A 18 -8.61 -10.69 -1.17
CA LYS A 18 -7.83 -11.92 -1.02
C LYS A 18 -6.38 -11.72 -1.48
N ASP A 19 -6.18 -11.13 -2.65
CA ASP A 19 -4.84 -10.89 -3.21
C ASP A 19 -4.03 -9.91 -2.35
N PHE A 20 -4.66 -8.87 -1.82
CA PHE A 20 -4.02 -7.93 -0.89
C PHE A 20 -3.59 -8.63 0.41
N LEU A 21 -4.43 -9.51 0.96
CA LEU A 21 -4.07 -10.29 2.16
C LEU A 21 -2.95 -11.29 1.88
N ILE A 22 -2.98 -11.99 0.73
CA ILE A 22 -1.91 -12.91 0.34
C ILE A 22 -0.57 -12.18 0.25
N ALA A 23 -0.54 -10.95 -0.29
CA ALA A 23 0.67 -10.16 -0.42
C ALA A 23 1.41 -9.95 0.92
N HIS A 24 0.68 -9.79 2.03
CA HIS A 24 1.28 -9.65 3.37
C HIS A 24 2.08 -10.87 3.82
N TYR A 25 1.72 -12.06 3.32
CA TYR A 25 2.43 -13.31 3.63
C TYR A 25 3.50 -13.63 2.58
N LYS A 26 3.19 -13.38 1.31
CA LYS A 26 4.05 -13.72 0.17
C LYS A 26 5.28 -12.82 0.09
N VAL A 27 5.11 -11.53 0.34
CA VAL A 27 6.18 -10.53 0.27
C VAL A 27 6.85 -10.46 1.63
N THR A 28 7.85 -11.32 1.84
CA THR A 28 8.55 -11.41 3.12
C THR A 28 10.00 -11.82 2.95
N GLU A 29 10.85 -11.30 3.83
CA GLU A 29 12.23 -11.76 3.96
C GLU A 29 12.35 -12.98 4.89
N ARG A 30 11.28 -13.31 5.64
CA ARG A 30 11.29 -14.37 6.64
C ARG A 30 11.29 -15.76 6.00
N GLU A 31 12.22 -16.57 6.47
CA GLU A 31 12.27 -18.03 6.25
C GLU A 31 12.64 -18.77 7.55
N ASP A 32 12.57 -18.09 8.69
CA ASP A 32 13.01 -18.56 10.00
C ASP A 32 12.15 -19.70 10.57
N THR A 33 10.96 -19.92 10.00
CA THR A 33 10.10 -21.05 10.33
C THR A 33 9.58 -21.73 9.05
N PRO A 34 9.18 -23.02 9.13
CA PRO A 34 8.55 -23.71 8.01
C PRO A 34 7.31 -22.98 7.47
N PHE A 35 6.57 -22.29 8.34
CA PHE A 35 5.41 -21.49 7.95
C PHE A 35 5.81 -20.32 7.03
N TRP A 36 6.82 -19.52 7.42
CA TRP A 36 7.25 -18.38 6.62
C TRP A 36 7.95 -18.79 5.33
N ALA A 37 8.76 -19.85 5.39
CA ALA A 37 9.33 -20.44 4.18
C ALA A 37 8.22 -20.88 3.19
N TYR A 38 7.16 -21.54 3.69
CA TYR A 38 6.00 -21.87 2.86
C TYR A 38 5.33 -20.62 2.28
N CYS A 39 4.97 -19.64 3.11
CA CYS A 39 4.30 -18.41 2.65
C CYS A 39 5.11 -17.67 1.57
N LYS A 40 6.43 -17.62 1.70
CA LYS A 40 7.32 -17.00 0.73
C LYS A 40 7.36 -17.76 -0.60
N HIS A 41 7.30 -19.09 -0.57
CA HIS A 41 7.45 -19.94 -1.76
C HIS A 41 6.14 -20.47 -2.35
N MET A 42 5.00 -20.33 -1.69
CA MET A 42 3.71 -20.85 -2.17
C MET A 42 3.29 -20.25 -3.53
N ASP A 43 2.53 -21.01 -4.30
CA ASP A 43 1.86 -20.48 -5.49
C ASP A 43 0.82 -19.42 -5.09
N ILE A 44 0.63 -18.44 -5.97
CA ILE A 44 -0.30 -17.33 -5.78
C ILE A 44 -1.16 -17.15 -7.03
N PRO A 45 -2.33 -16.48 -6.91
CA PRO A 45 -3.15 -16.16 -8.08
C PRO A 45 -2.36 -15.36 -9.14
N GLU A 46 -2.62 -15.66 -10.42
CA GLU A 46 -1.89 -15.06 -11.54
C GLU A 46 -2.05 -13.52 -11.58
N ALA A 47 -3.21 -13.01 -11.18
CA ALA A 47 -3.47 -11.57 -11.07
C ALA A 47 -2.52 -10.91 -10.06
N LEU A 48 -2.36 -11.50 -8.87
CA LEU A 48 -1.41 -11.02 -7.87
C LEU A 48 0.03 -11.14 -8.37
N LYS A 49 0.41 -12.28 -8.98
CA LYS A 49 1.74 -12.48 -9.54
C LYS A 49 2.11 -11.39 -10.54
N THR A 50 1.20 -11.09 -11.47
CA THR A 50 1.36 -10.02 -12.46
C THR A 50 1.55 -8.66 -11.79
N ARG A 51 0.74 -8.34 -10.77
CA ARG A 51 0.86 -7.10 -9.99
C ARG A 51 2.24 -7.00 -9.31
N LEU A 52 2.69 -8.06 -8.63
CA LEU A 52 3.99 -8.06 -7.94
C LEU A 52 5.16 -7.89 -8.93
N GLN A 53 5.09 -8.53 -10.10
CA GLN A 53 6.11 -8.37 -11.14
C GLN A 53 6.17 -6.93 -11.66
N ILE A 54 5.03 -6.33 -11.99
CA ILE A 54 5.00 -4.95 -12.49
C ILE A 54 5.42 -3.95 -11.42
N PHE A 55 5.06 -4.19 -10.16
CA PHE A 55 5.55 -3.39 -9.06
C PHE A 55 7.07 -3.53 -8.90
N GLN A 56 7.62 -4.74 -8.94
CA GLN A 56 9.07 -4.97 -8.89
C GLN A 56 9.78 -4.27 -10.05
N GLU A 57 9.22 -4.29 -11.26
CA GLU A 57 9.88 -3.68 -12.42
C GLU A 57 9.93 -2.15 -12.34
N ARG A 58 8.85 -1.48 -11.93
CA ARG A 58 8.73 0.00 -12.08
C ARG A 58 7.99 0.75 -10.98
N GLY A 59 7.60 0.07 -9.90
CA GLY A 59 6.87 0.65 -8.77
C GLY A 59 5.40 0.96 -9.05
N ASP A 60 4.80 0.33 -10.06
CA ASP A 60 3.39 0.52 -10.40
C ASP A 60 2.52 -0.56 -9.72
N ALA A 61 1.64 -0.14 -8.82
CA ALA A 61 0.76 -1.05 -8.06
C ALA A 61 -0.45 -1.57 -8.88
N MET A 62 -0.67 -1.05 -10.11
CA MET A 62 -1.76 -1.45 -11.00
C MET A 62 -3.14 -1.46 -10.33
N VAL A 63 -3.44 -0.41 -9.59
CA VAL A 63 -4.74 -0.30 -8.90
C VAL A 63 -5.82 0.11 -9.88
N ARG A 64 -6.91 -0.65 -9.94
CA ARG A 64 -8.08 -0.32 -10.75
C ARG A 64 -9.02 0.62 -10.00
N GLN A 65 -9.84 1.36 -10.77
CA GLN A 65 -10.70 2.43 -10.25
C GLN A 65 -11.57 2.02 -9.05
N TYR A 66 -12.13 0.81 -9.08
CA TYR A 66 -13.09 0.33 -8.09
C TYR A 66 -12.49 -0.55 -6.98
N GLU A 67 -11.18 -0.74 -6.94
CA GLU A 67 -10.56 -1.54 -5.87
C GLU A 67 -10.66 -0.85 -4.50
N LEU A 68 -10.90 -1.65 -3.45
CA LEU A 68 -10.94 -1.16 -2.08
C LEU A 68 -9.58 -0.57 -1.63
N PHE A 69 -8.50 -1.30 -1.87
CA PHE A 69 -7.15 -0.88 -1.52
C PHE A 69 -6.54 -0.04 -2.63
N LYS A 70 -6.16 1.20 -2.29
CA LYS A 70 -5.62 2.16 -3.24
C LYS A 70 -4.11 2.06 -3.35
N GLU A 71 -3.54 2.82 -4.29
CA GLU A 71 -2.11 2.82 -4.60
C GLU A 71 -1.24 2.99 -3.34
N GLY A 72 -1.60 3.93 -2.46
CA GLY A 72 -0.88 4.13 -1.19
C GLY A 72 -0.92 2.91 -0.25
N SER A 73 -2.00 2.13 -0.23
CA SER A 73 -2.10 0.90 0.57
C SER A 73 -1.18 -0.19 0.03
N TRP A 74 -1.18 -0.40 -1.29
CA TRP A 74 -0.28 -1.35 -1.95
C TRP A 74 1.19 -0.95 -1.76
N TRP A 75 1.53 0.33 -1.97
CA TRP A 75 2.88 0.82 -1.73
C TRP A 75 3.33 0.58 -0.28
N ALA A 76 2.50 0.92 0.70
CA ALA A 76 2.84 0.75 2.11
C ALA A 76 3.14 -0.72 2.47
N VAL A 77 2.39 -1.67 1.89
CA VAL A 77 2.60 -3.11 2.11
C VAL A 77 3.84 -3.60 1.36
N LEU A 78 3.92 -3.36 0.05
CA LEU A 78 4.96 -3.95 -0.79
C LEU A 78 6.34 -3.38 -0.42
N SER A 79 6.50 -2.05 -0.42
CA SER A 79 7.80 -1.45 -0.07
C SER A 79 8.10 -1.54 1.42
N GLY A 80 7.08 -1.44 2.28
CA GLY A 80 7.23 -1.60 3.73
C GLY A 80 7.68 -3.01 4.13
N GLN A 81 7.37 -4.02 3.32
CA GLN A 81 7.83 -5.40 3.52
C GLN A 81 9.10 -5.75 2.72
N GLY A 82 9.80 -4.75 2.18
CA GLY A 82 11.12 -4.91 1.56
C GLY A 82 11.13 -5.13 0.05
N MET A 83 9.97 -5.13 -0.62
CA MET A 83 9.93 -5.17 -2.09
C MET A 83 10.25 -3.78 -2.65
N ILE A 84 11.50 -3.55 -3.03
CA ILE A 84 11.95 -2.30 -3.64
C ILE A 84 11.95 -2.46 -5.16
N PRO A 85 11.27 -1.58 -5.91
CA PRO A 85 11.29 -1.63 -7.36
C PRO A 85 12.69 -1.45 -7.96
N ASP A 86 12.98 -2.18 -9.04
CA ASP A 86 14.22 -2.14 -9.80
C ASP A 86 14.36 -0.84 -10.60
N SER A 87 13.23 -0.21 -10.94
CA SER A 87 13.19 1.06 -11.66
C SER A 87 11.99 1.92 -11.26
N TYR A 88 11.84 3.07 -11.93
CA TYR A 88 10.75 4.02 -11.72
C TYR A 88 10.22 4.54 -13.06
N HIS A 89 9.07 5.21 -13.05
CA HIS A 89 8.48 5.77 -14.26
C HIS A 89 9.37 6.89 -14.87
N PRO A 90 9.76 6.83 -16.16
CA PRO A 90 10.72 7.77 -16.78
C PRO A 90 10.32 9.25 -16.74
N VAL A 91 9.04 9.55 -16.51
CA VAL A 91 8.58 10.93 -16.27
C VAL A 91 9.30 11.61 -15.11
N ALA A 92 9.83 10.85 -14.15
CA ALA A 92 10.63 11.37 -13.05
C ALA A 92 11.91 12.08 -13.55
N ASP A 93 12.49 11.64 -14.68
CA ASP A 93 13.71 12.20 -15.25
C ASP A 93 13.48 13.55 -15.96
N VAL A 94 12.23 13.98 -16.11
CA VAL A 94 11.88 15.30 -16.68
C VAL A 94 12.16 16.43 -15.67
N ILE A 95 12.22 16.11 -14.38
CA ILE A 95 12.45 17.08 -13.30
C ILE A 95 13.94 17.06 -12.95
N SER A 96 14.57 18.25 -12.83
CA SER A 96 15.96 18.34 -12.40
C SER A 96 16.14 17.78 -10.97
N GLU A 97 17.32 17.24 -10.65
CA GLU A 97 17.58 16.71 -9.30
C GLU A 97 17.34 17.78 -8.21
N GLU A 98 17.73 19.02 -8.48
CA GLU A 98 17.54 20.14 -7.56
C GLU A 98 16.05 20.43 -7.34
N ASP A 99 15.26 20.52 -8.41
CA ASP A 99 13.81 20.73 -8.31
C ASP A 99 13.12 19.56 -7.59
N LEU A 100 13.55 18.32 -7.84
CA LEU A 100 13.04 17.14 -7.18
C LEU A 100 13.33 17.18 -5.67
N ARG A 101 14.58 17.47 -5.29
CA ARG A 101 15.01 17.61 -3.89
C ARG A 101 14.22 18.70 -3.19
N GLN A 102 14.04 19.84 -3.85
CA GLN A 102 13.27 20.95 -3.29
C GLN A 102 11.79 20.57 -3.09
N ARG A 103 11.16 19.90 -4.07
CA ARG A 103 9.76 19.42 -3.97
C ARG A 103 9.59 18.45 -2.81
N LEU A 104 10.47 17.44 -2.70
CA LEU A 104 10.43 16.45 -1.62
C LEU A 104 10.66 17.10 -0.25
N SER A 105 11.57 18.08 -0.16
CA SER A 105 11.78 18.84 1.08
C SER A 105 10.54 19.62 1.50
N ARG A 106 9.83 20.25 0.56
CA ARG A 106 8.59 20.98 0.86
C ARG A 106 7.50 20.05 1.38
N ILE A 107 7.34 18.87 0.78
CA ILE A 107 6.39 17.84 1.24
C ILE A 107 6.73 17.43 2.68
N ARG A 108 8.01 17.13 2.96
CA ARG A 108 8.48 16.76 4.30
C ARG A 108 8.19 17.84 5.33
N THR A 109 8.53 19.09 5.04
CA THR A 109 8.29 20.23 5.93
C THR A 109 6.80 20.42 6.20
N ALA A 110 5.94 20.37 5.17
CA ALA A 110 4.51 20.51 5.34
C ALA A 110 3.89 19.42 6.22
N ILE A 111 4.37 18.17 6.09
CA ILE A 111 3.95 17.07 6.97
C ILE A 111 4.41 17.34 8.41
N GLN A 112 5.67 17.72 8.60
CA GLN A 112 6.23 17.98 9.93
C GLN A 112 5.51 19.12 10.64
N ASP A 113 5.28 20.23 9.95
CA ASP A 113 4.56 21.40 10.48
C ASP A 113 3.14 21.01 10.90
N ARG A 114 2.45 20.20 10.09
CA ARG A 114 1.12 19.70 10.43
C ARG A 114 1.13 18.81 11.67
N VAL A 115 2.03 17.84 11.73
CA VAL A 115 2.17 16.93 12.88
C VAL A 115 2.49 17.71 14.16
N ASN A 116 3.37 18.72 14.10
CA ASN A 116 3.71 19.56 15.25
C ASN A 116 2.52 20.32 15.84
N THR A 117 1.47 20.57 15.04
CA THR A 117 0.24 21.23 15.51
C THR A 117 -0.83 20.26 16.03
N MET A 118 -0.62 18.96 15.87
CA MET A 118 -1.60 17.95 16.27
C MET A 118 -1.40 17.57 17.75
N PRO A 119 -2.47 17.51 18.55
CA PRO A 119 -2.40 16.92 19.87
C PRO A 119 -2.15 15.42 19.77
N VAL A 120 -1.53 14.84 20.80
CA VAL A 120 -1.53 13.38 20.97
C VAL A 120 -2.97 12.87 21.12
N GLN A 121 -3.21 11.63 20.70
CA GLN A 121 -4.56 11.04 20.62
C GLN A 121 -5.35 11.21 21.93
N GLU A 122 -4.72 10.97 23.08
CA GLU A 122 -5.34 11.07 24.41
C GLU A 122 -5.81 12.49 24.74
N ALA A 123 -5.02 13.51 24.38
CA ALA A 123 -5.39 14.91 24.57
C ALA A 123 -6.56 15.28 23.67
N TYR A 124 -6.54 14.84 22.41
CA TYR A 124 -7.66 15.05 21.49
C TYR A 124 -8.98 14.43 22.01
N LEU A 125 -8.94 13.17 22.46
CA LEU A 125 -10.13 12.47 22.97
C LEU A 125 -10.72 13.16 24.20
N ARG A 126 -9.86 13.68 25.09
CA ARG A 126 -10.28 14.45 26.27
C ARG A 126 -10.97 15.75 25.86
N ASP A 127 -10.35 16.53 24.99
CA ASP A 127 -10.87 17.83 24.54
C ASP A 127 -12.16 17.68 23.73
N ALA A 128 -12.24 16.65 22.88
CA ALA A 128 -13.43 16.30 22.12
C ALA A 128 -14.55 15.68 22.98
N LYS A 129 -14.30 15.43 24.28
CA LYS A 129 -15.22 14.74 25.20
C LYS A 129 -15.65 13.36 24.69
N LEU A 130 -14.76 12.69 23.96
CA LEU A 130 -14.93 11.34 23.43
C LEU A 130 -14.22 10.29 24.29
N SER A 131 -13.45 10.70 25.30
CA SER A 131 -13.02 9.80 26.35
C SER A 131 -14.22 9.44 27.24
N ALA A 132 -14.47 8.15 27.43
CA ALA A 132 -15.39 7.71 28.48
C ALA A 132 -14.92 8.28 29.83
N THR A 133 -15.67 9.22 30.38
CA THR A 133 -15.60 9.58 31.79
C THR A 133 -15.76 8.31 32.61
N ALA A 134 -14.70 7.93 33.34
CA ALA A 134 -14.84 7.25 34.62
C ALA A 134 -15.03 8.30 35.71
#